data_AF-A0A2V1D9J4-F1
#
_entry.id   AF-A0A2V1D9J4-F1
#
_cell.length_a   1.000
_cell.length_b   1.000
_cell.length_c   1.000
_cell.angle_alpha   90.00
_cell.angle_beta   90.00
_cell.angle_gamma   90.00
#
_symmetry.space_group_name_H-M   'P 1'
#
loop_
_entity.id
_entity.type
_entity.pdbx_description
1 polymer ?
#
loop_
_entity_poly.entity_id
_entity_poly.type
_entity_poly.pdbx_seq_one_letter_code
_entity_poly.pdbx_strand_id
1 'polypeptide(L)'
;MAFQATGIWSLIGLGAFTSKLLIAAFSQPLMVRIVFLSQDSTFRMGEGDINASIKGLFHDGECEWLCDRYQLGKRQEGISRSAIHVTLRHRNHRCDDPYGNAAIRDLCRKLVGKHTTRDYTSRVVPEWERSYMTDNDKTFGSCLILMQLKDFHDNFPKMSAQGGSESRDWV
;
A
#
# COMPACT_ATOMS: atom_id res chain seq x y z
N MET A 1 -43.03 -44.00 16.76
CA MET A 1 -41.61 -43.86 17.15
C MET A 1 -41.10 -42.51 16.68
N ALA A 2 -40.31 -41.86 17.52
CA ALA A 2 -40.04 -40.42 17.51
C ALA A 2 -39.27 -39.93 16.26
N PHE A 3 -39.78 -38.85 15.64
CA PHE A 3 -38.96 -37.94 14.84
C PHE A 3 -38.16 -37.07 15.82
N GLN A 4 -36.90 -37.44 16.10
CA GLN A 4 -35.95 -36.53 16.74
C GLN A 4 -35.26 -35.70 15.66
N ALA A 5 -35.83 -34.53 15.42
CA ALA A 5 -35.28 -33.51 14.55
C ALA A 5 -33.91 -33.03 15.07
N THR A 6 -32.88 -33.28 14.26
CA THR A 6 -31.76 -32.37 13.90
C THR A 6 -31.80 -30.96 14.51
N GLY A 7 -31.57 -30.81 15.81
CA GLY A 7 -31.58 -29.51 16.51
C GLY A 7 -30.19 -28.93 16.82
N ILE A 8 -29.14 -29.75 16.78
CA ILE A 8 -27.83 -29.37 17.36
C ILE A 8 -26.91 -28.68 16.34
N TRP A 9 -27.05 -28.96 15.04
CA TRP A 9 -26.22 -28.35 14.00
C TRP A 9 -26.60 -26.89 13.69
N SER A 10 -27.84 -26.49 13.96
CA SER A 10 -28.34 -25.14 13.69
C SER A 10 -27.75 -24.08 14.64
N LEU A 11 -27.56 -24.42 15.92
CA LEU A 11 -27.04 -23.48 16.93
C LEU A 11 -25.53 -23.23 16.79
N ILE A 12 -24.76 -24.24 16.39
CA ILE A 12 -23.32 -24.09 16.13
C ILE A 12 -23.11 -23.22 14.88
N GLY A 13 -23.92 -23.41 13.84
CA GLY A 13 -23.91 -22.57 12.64
C GLY A 13 -24.28 -21.11 12.93
N LEU A 14 -25.29 -20.88 13.78
CA LEU A 14 -25.69 -19.53 14.22
C LEU A 14 -24.62 -18.86 15.07
N GLY A 15 -23.98 -19.57 16.01
CA GLY A 15 -22.89 -19.04 16.84
C GLY A 15 -21.63 -18.69 16.02
N ALA A 16 -21.28 -19.52 15.03
CA ALA A 16 -20.19 -19.23 14.09
C ALA A 16 -20.52 -18.03 13.18
N PHE A 17 -21.79 -17.87 12.78
CA PHE A 17 -22.23 -16.76 11.96
C PHE A 17 -22.24 -15.43 12.74
N THR A 18 -22.78 -15.41 13.96
CA THR A 18 -22.82 -14.21 14.80
C THR A 18 -21.43 -13.78 15.26
N SER A 19 -20.55 -14.73 15.60
CA SER A 19 -19.14 -14.41 15.94
C SER A 19 -18.38 -13.86 14.74
N LYS A 20 -18.54 -14.41 13.53
CA LYS A 20 -17.97 -13.83 12.30
C LYS A 20 -18.51 -12.42 12.04
N LEU A 21 -19.79 -12.19 12.25
CA LEU A 21 -20.41 -10.87 12.08
C LEU A 21 -19.90 -9.85 13.11
N LEU A 22 -19.69 -10.29 14.36
CA LEU A 22 -19.12 -9.47 15.43
C LEU A 22 -17.65 -9.14 15.15
N ILE A 23 -16.82 -10.13 14.80
CA ILE A 23 -15.42 -9.92 14.43
C ILE A 23 -15.33 -8.99 13.21
N ALA A 24 -16.20 -9.16 12.21
CA ALA A 24 -16.31 -8.24 11.09
C ALA A 24 -16.80 -6.84 11.50
N ALA A 25 -17.64 -6.69 12.52
CA ALA A 25 -18.08 -5.37 12.98
C ALA A 25 -16.98 -4.60 13.73
N PHE A 26 -16.10 -5.30 14.46
CA PHE A 26 -15.06 -4.70 15.29
C PHE A 26 -13.65 -4.68 14.67
N SER A 27 -13.41 -5.42 13.59
CA SER A 27 -12.09 -5.43 12.94
C SER A 27 -11.86 -4.15 12.14
N GLN A 28 -10.71 -3.53 12.37
CA GLN A 28 -10.30 -2.34 11.64
C GLN A 28 -10.06 -2.66 10.16
N PRO A 29 -10.35 -1.73 9.24
CA PRO A 29 -10.05 -1.92 7.83
C PRO A 29 -8.55 -2.08 7.63
N LEU A 30 -8.15 -2.85 6.62
CA LEU A 30 -6.74 -2.99 6.25
C LEU A 30 -6.23 -1.64 5.76
N MET A 31 -5.26 -1.08 6.48
CA MET A 31 -4.64 0.20 6.16
C MET A 31 -3.13 0.04 6.05
N VAL A 32 -2.52 0.81 5.15
CA VAL A 32 -1.06 0.93 5.01
C VAL A 32 -0.70 2.39 4.78
N ARG A 33 0.43 2.81 5.36
CA ARG A 33 0.95 4.17 5.20
C ARG A 33 2.12 4.22 4.24
N ILE A 34 2.01 5.11 3.27
CA ILE A 34 2.96 5.31 2.19
C ILE A 34 3.36 6.78 2.12
N VAL A 35 4.52 7.05 1.54
CA VAL A 35 5.00 8.41 1.28
C VAL A 35 5.40 8.51 -0.18
N PHE A 36 4.81 9.48 -0.88
CA PHE A 36 5.26 9.89 -2.21
C PHE A 36 6.40 10.90 -2.05
N LEU A 37 7.55 10.57 -2.60
CA LEU A 37 8.75 11.42 -2.61
C LEU A 37 8.97 11.98 -4.01
N SER A 38 9.21 13.28 -4.09
CA SER A 38 9.59 13.97 -5.33
C SER A 38 10.74 14.94 -5.11
N GLN A 39 11.58 15.07 -6.13
CA GLN A 39 12.66 16.06 -6.18
C GLN A 39 12.12 17.45 -6.56
N ASP A 40 10.91 17.54 -7.09
CA ASP A 40 10.29 18.83 -7.41
C ASP A 40 9.80 19.53 -6.13
N SER A 41 10.30 20.73 -5.87
CA SER A 41 9.88 21.56 -4.73
C SER A 41 8.44 22.09 -4.84
N THR A 42 7.86 22.07 -6.04
CA THR A 42 6.48 22.44 -6.31
C THR A 42 5.54 21.24 -6.32
N PHE A 43 6.06 20.03 -6.08
CA PHE A 43 5.27 18.80 -6.07
C PHE A 43 4.08 18.91 -5.13
N ARG A 44 2.88 18.81 -5.72
CA ARG A 44 1.61 18.81 -5.02
C ARG A 44 0.70 17.78 -5.63
N MET A 45 0.08 16.99 -4.78
CA MET A 45 -1.02 16.10 -5.16
C MET A 45 -2.16 16.32 -4.18
N GLY A 46 -3.36 16.50 -4.71
CA GLY A 46 -4.58 16.38 -3.92
C GLY A 46 -5.03 14.92 -3.80
N GLU A 47 -6.06 14.69 -3.00
CA GLU A 47 -6.68 13.37 -2.87
C GLU A 47 -7.10 12.75 -4.21
N GLY A 48 -7.68 13.56 -5.11
CA GLY A 48 -8.08 13.12 -6.44
C GLY A 48 -6.90 12.65 -7.30
N ASP A 49 -5.75 13.33 -7.18
CA ASP A 49 -4.53 12.99 -7.90
C ASP A 49 -3.91 11.70 -7.35
N ILE A 50 -3.91 11.56 -6.02
CA ILE A 50 -3.44 10.34 -5.34
C ILE A 50 -4.31 9.16 -5.75
N ASN A 51 -5.64 9.29 -5.67
CA ASN A 51 -6.56 8.24 -6.06
C ASN A 51 -6.44 7.89 -7.55
N ALA A 52 -6.27 8.87 -8.43
CA ALA A 52 -6.04 8.64 -9.85
C ALA A 52 -4.70 7.93 -10.11
N SER A 53 -3.63 8.36 -9.42
CA SER A 53 -2.30 7.75 -9.50
C SER A 53 -2.35 6.29 -9.07
N ILE A 54 -2.92 6.00 -7.90
CA ILE A 54 -3.07 4.62 -7.40
C ILE A 54 -3.94 3.80 -8.33
N LYS A 55 -5.11 4.30 -8.78
CA LYS A 55 -5.97 3.59 -9.73
C LYS A 55 -5.24 3.26 -11.03
N GLY A 56 -4.42 4.17 -11.55
CA GLY A 56 -3.64 3.96 -12.77
C GLY A 56 -2.60 2.84 -12.67
N LEU A 57 -2.26 2.37 -11.46
CA LEU A 57 -1.35 1.23 -11.27
C LEU A 57 -2.05 -0.13 -11.44
N PHE A 58 -3.38 -0.14 -11.38
CA PHE A 58 -4.22 -1.33 -11.53
C PHE A 58 -4.96 -1.29 -12.86
N HIS A 59 -5.38 -2.44 -13.38
CA HIS A 59 -6.23 -2.46 -14.57
C HIS A 59 -7.63 -1.94 -14.22
N ASP A 60 -8.38 -1.51 -15.23
CA ASP A 60 -9.69 -0.90 -15.08
C ASP A 60 -10.61 -1.73 -14.17
N GLY A 61 -11.01 -1.12 -13.04
CA GLY A 61 -11.94 -1.73 -12.08
C GLY A 61 -11.31 -2.62 -11.00
N GLU A 62 -10.02 -2.93 -11.07
CA GLU A 62 -9.34 -3.83 -10.11
C GLU A 62 -8.80 -3.11 -8.87
N CYS A 63 -8.76 -1.77 -8.86
CA CYS A 63 -8.19 -1.01 -7.76
C CYS A 63 -9.09 -1.06 -6.51
N GLU A 64 -8.72 -1.91 -5.55
CA GLU A 64 -9.39 -2.03 -4.25
C GLU A 64 -8.80 -1.10 -3.18
N TRP A 65 -7.72 -0.38 -3.49
CA TRP A 65 -7.08 0.58 -2.60
C TRP A 65 -7.61 2.00 -2.83
N LEU A 66 -7.88 2.71 -1.74
CA LEU A 66 -8.38 4.08 -1.74
C LEU A 66 -7.55 4.94 -0.80
N CYS A 67 -7.32 6.20 -1.16
CA CYS A 67 -6.80 7.20 -0.24
C CYS A 67 -7.83 7.48 0.85
N ASP A 68 -7.46 7.26 2.11
CA ASP A 68 -8.28 7.58 3.28
C ASP A 68 -7.88 8.92 3.90
N ARG A 69 -6.56 9.16 3.99
CA ARG A 69 -5.97 10.40 4.51
C ARG A 69 -4.74 10.75 3.72
N TYR A 70 -4.49 12.05 3.56
CA TYR A 70 -3.23 12.54 3.03
C TYR A 70 -2.80 13.80 3.79
N GLN A 71 -1.48 13.96 3.93
CA GLN A 71 -0.88 15.11 4.56
C GLN A 71 0.36 15.51 3.76
N LEU A 72 0.44 16.79 3.41
CA LEU A 72 1.64 17.35 2.83
C LEU A 72 2.72 17.40 3.92
N GLY A 73 3.79 16.64 3.73
CA GLY A 73 4.95 16.69 4.61
C GLY A 73 5.61 18.05 4.51
N LYS A 74 6.12 18.57 5.63
CA LYS A 74 7.06 19.69 5.58
C LYS A 74 8.32 19.25 4.83
N ARG A 75 8.99 20.21 4.19
CA ARG A 75 10.25 20.01 3.45
C ARG A 75 11.19 19.12 4.28
N GLN A 76 11.42 17.89 3.85
CA GLN A 76 12.30 16.97 4.56
C GLN A 76 13.76 17.32 4.26
N GLU A 77 14.64 17.08 5.22
CA GLU A 77 16.10 17.16 5.00
C GLU A 77 16.52 15.94 4.17
N GLY A 78 17.12 16.18 2.99
CA GLY A 78 17.55 15.13 2.08
C GLY A 78 17.40 15.51 0.60
N ILE A 79 17.63 14.54 -0.30
CA ILE A 79 17.54 14.73 -1.75
C ILE A 79 16.07 14.95 -2.19
N SER A 80 15.12 14.39 -1.45
CA SER A 80 13.70 14.60 -1.70
C SER A 80 13.27 15.97 -1.17
N ARG A 81 12.80 16.85 -2.06
CA ARG A 81 12.42 18.23 -1.71
C ARG A 81 10.99 18.32 -1.17
N SER A 82 10.14 17.36 -1.55
CA SER A 82 8.73 17.33 -1.18
C SER A 82 8.32 15.90 -0.83
N ALA A 83 7.47 15.76 0.18
CA ALA A 83 6.92 14.48 0.62
C ALA A 83 5.42 14.60 0.84
N ILE A 84 4.66 13.61 0.41
CA ILE A 84 3.21 13.52 0.66
C ILE A 84 2.96 12.21 1.38
N HIS A 85 2.54 12.30 2.63
CA HIS A 85 2.18 11.17 3.47
C HIS A 85 0.75 10.78 3.15
N VAL A 86 0.50 9.49 2.90
CA VAL A 86 -0.78 8.98 2.46
C VAL A 86 -1.11 7.72 3.25
N THR A 87 -2.32 7.65 3.79
CA THR A 87 -2.88 6.40 4.32
C THR A 87 -3.79 5.81 3.26
N LEU A 88 -3.44 4.62 2.78
CA LEU A 88 -4.27 3.84 1.88
C LEU A 88 -5.10 2.84 2.69
N ARG A 89 -6.38 2.73 2.34
CA ARG A 89 -7.33 1.78 2.91
C ARG A 89 -7.76 0.80 1.85
N HIS A 90 -7.74 -0.49 2.17
CA HIS A 90 -8.33 -1.52 1.34
C HIS A 90 -9.85 -1.50 1.47
N ARG A 91 -10.56 -1.70 0.35
CA ARG A 91 -12.03 -1.68 0.33
C ARG A 91 -12.64 -2.87 1.06
N ASN A 92 -12.08 -4.05 0.84
CA ASN A 92 -12.71 -5.33 1.20
C ASN A 92 -11.98 -6.11 2.30
N HIS A 93 -10.72 -5.76 2.61
CA HIS A 93 -9.92 -6.50 3.58
C HIS A 93 -9.85 -5.74 4.91
N ARG A 94 -9.73 -6.52 5.98
CA ARG A 94 -9.59 -6.04 7.36
C ARG A 94 -8.26 -6.49 7.93
N CYS A 95 -7.83 -5.89 9.04
CA CYS A 95 -6.52 -6.17 9.64
C CYS A 95 -6.30 -7.65 9.96
N ASP A 96 -7.36 -8.38 10.35
CA ASP A 96 -7.27 -9.80 10.74
C ASP A 96 -7.54 -10.76 9.57
N ASP A 97 -7.63 -10.26 8.34
CA ASP A 97 -7.90 -11.07 7.17
C ASP A 97 -6.68 -11.92 6.80
N PRO A 98 -6.79 -13.26 6.71
CA PRO A 98 -5.66 -14.12 6.32
C PRO A 98 -5.10 -13.79 4.93
N TYR A 99 -5.88 -13.14 4.07
CA TYR A 99 -5.46 -12.71 2.73
C TYR A 99 -4.93 -11.27 2.68
N GLY A 100 -4.95 -10.53 3.80
CA GLY A 100 -4.46 -9.14 3.86
C GLY A 100 -3.01 -9.01 3.38
N ASN A 101 -2.16 -9.96 3.72
CA ASN A 101 -0.76 -9.99 3.27
C ASN A 101 -0.61 -10.14 1.76
N ALA A 102 -1.53 -10.86 1.10
CA ALA A 102 -1.52 -11.01 -0.35
C ALA A 102 -1.88 -9.68 -1.04
N ALA A 103 -2.89 -8.97 -0.52
CA ALA A 103 -3.27 -7.64 -0.99
C ALA A 103 -2.14 -6.61 -0.80
N ILE A 104 -1.48 -6.62 0.37
CA ILE A 104 -0.29 -5.79 0.63
C ILE A 104 0.81 -6.08 -0.40
N ARG A 105 1.12 -7.37 -0.63
CA ARG A 105 2.17 -7.77 -1.57
C ARG A 105 1.84 -7.37 -3.02
N ASP A 106 0.57 -7.44 -3.40
CA ASP A 106 0.12 -6.98 -4.71
C ASP A 106 0.30 -5.47 -4.87
N LEU A 107 -0.15 -4.69 -3.88
CA LEU A 107 0.10 -3.26 -3.83
C LEU A 107 1.59 -2.93 -3.93
N CYS A 108 2.45 -3.61 -3.15
CA CYS A 108 3.90 -3.38 -3.22
C CYS A 108 4.46 -3.60 -4.64
N ARG A 109 4.05 -4.67 -5.33
CA ARG A 109 4.50 -4.95 -6.72
C ARG A 109 4.16 -3.82 -7.67
N LYS A 110 3.00 -3.18 -7.46
CA LYS A 110 2.53 -2.06 -8.28
C LYS A 110 3.20 -0.72 -7.93
N LEU A 111 3.62 -0.54 -6.69
CA LEU A 111 4.27 0.69 -6.20
C LEU A 111 5.78 0.72 -6.41
N VAL A 112 6.42 -0.38 -6.80
CA VAL A 112 7.85 -0.41 -7.12
C VAL A 112 8.13 0.40 -8.37
N GLY A 113 9.22 1.17 -8.36
CA GLY A 113 9.67 1.97 -9.50
C GLY A 113 9.35 3.46 -9.37
N LYS A 114 9.37 4.15 -10.52
CA LYS A 114 9.07 5.58 -10.65
C LYS A 114 7.64 5.74 -11.17
N HIS A 115 6.90 6.66 -10.56
CA HIS A 115 5.52 6.97 -10.90
C HIS A 115 5.42 8.38 -11.43
N THR A 116 4.88 8.52 -12.64
CA THR A 116 4.63 9.82 -13.24
C THR A 116 3.16 10.15 -13.08
N THR A 117 2.86 11.31 -12.50
CA THR A 117 1.49 11.80 -12.38
C THR A 117 1.48 13.28 -12.73
N ARG A 118 0.70 13.62 -13.77
CA ARG A 118 0.82 14.91 -14.46
C ARG A 118 2.28 15.14 -14.88
N ASP A 119 2.89 16.22 -14.40
CA ASP A 119 4.26 16.61 -14.73
C ASP A 119 5.28 16.18 -13.68
N TYR A 120 4.84 15.50 -12.62
CA TYR A 120 5.70 15.14 -11.50
C TYR A 120 6.10 13.67 -11.55
N THR A 121 7.40 13.44 -11.43
CA THR A 121 7.94 12.10 -11.17
C THR A 121 8.11 11.92 -9.66
N SER A 122 7.58 10.82 -9.14
CA SER A 122 7.68 10.47 -7.73
C SER A 122 8.08 9.01 -7.54
N ARG A 123 8.62 8.69 -6.37
CA ARG A 123 8.81 7.32 -5.91
C ARG A 123 8.01 7.12 -4.63
N VAL A 124 7.54 5.90 -4.43
CA VAL A 124 6.82 5.54 -3.21
C VAL A 124 7.77 4.87 -2.24
N VAL A 125 7.75 5.31 -0.99
CA VAL A 125 8.48 4.68 0.11
C VAL A 125 7.52 4.38 1.25
N PRO A 126 7.82 3.38 2.09
CA PRO A 126 7.04 3.17 3.30
C PRO A 126 7.30 4.28 4.32
N GLU A 127 6.27 4.64 5.07
CA GLU A 127 6.41 5.56 6.19
C GLU A 127 7.11 4.85 7.36
N TRP A 128 8.26 5.37 7.80
CA TRP A 128 9.06 4.79 8.89
C TRP A 128 9.01 5.62 10.16
N GLU A 129 7.82 5.77 10.75
CA GLU A 129 7.68 6.31 12.11
C GLU A 129 7.31 5.19 13.08
N ARG A 130 8.34 4.60 13.72
CA ARG A 130 8.25 3.35 14.49
C ARG A 130 7.25 3.39 15.65
N SER A 131 6.98 4.56 16.22
CA SER A 131 6.07 4.75 17.36
C SER A 131 4.60 4.39 17.04
N TYR A 132 4.21 4.44 15.77
CA TYR A 132 2.81 4.24 15.36
C TYR A 132 2.64 3.19 14.24
N MET A 133 3.67 2.44 13.88
CA MET A 133 3.59 1.42 12.82
C MET A 133 2.77 0.22 13.27
N THR A 134 1.68 -0.03 12.55
CA THR A 134 0.91 -1.27 12.64
C THR A 134 1.71 -2.44 12.06
N ASP A 135 1.30 -3.68 12.33
CA ASP A 135 1.95 -4.84 11.72
C ASP A 135 1.76 -4.89 10.20
N ASN A 136 0.68 -4.30 9.70
CA ASN A 136 0.45 -4.09 8.27
C ASN A 136 1.48 -3.13 7.68
N ASP A 137 1.79 -2.02 8.37
CA ASP A 137 2.81 -1.06 7.93
C ASP A 137 4.21 -1.70 7.91
N LYS A 138 4.54 -2.52 8.91
CA LYS A 138 5.81 -3.26 8.96
C LYS A 138 5.92 -4.26 7.82
N THR A 139 4.85 -5.01 7.56
CA THR A 139 4.78 -6.00 6.49
C THR A 139 4.89 -5.32 5.12
N PHE A 140 4.12 -4.26 4.91
CA PHE A 140 4.17 -3.42 3.72
C PHE A 140 5.58 -2.85 3.51
N GLY A 141 6.16 -2.21 4.52
CA GLY A 141 7.46 -1.56 4.40
C GLY A 141 8.59 -2.53 4.11
N SER A 142 8.61 -3.67 4.81
CA SER A 142 9.58 -4.73 4.55
C SER A 142 9.42 -5.29 3.13
N CYS A 143 8.19 -5.56 2.69
CA CYS A 143 7.91 -6.09 1.36
C CYS A 143 8.31 -5.11 0.25
N LEU A 144 7.95 -3.83 0.40
CA LEU A 144 8.23 -2.80 -0.59
C LEU A 144 9.74 -2.58 -0.76
N ILE A 145 10.48 -2.48 0.35
CA ILE A 145 11.94 -2.31 0.32
C ILE A 145 12.61 -3.50 -0.38
N LEU A 146 12.24 -4.74 -0.03
CA LEU A 146 12.82 -5.93 -0.65
C LEU A 146 12.54 -5.99 -2.16
N MET A 147 11.34 -5.59 -2.60
CA MET A 147 11.02 -5.54 -4.02
C MET A 147 11.76 -4.43 -4.75
N GLN A 148 11.94 -3.26 -4.13
CA GLN A 148 12.75 -2.18 -4.70
C GLN A 148 14.21 -2.60 -4.82
N LEU A 149 14.79 -3.22 -3.80
CA LEU A 149 16.16 -3.73 -3.85
C LEU A 149 16.34 -4.79 -4.94
N LYS A 150 15.36 -5.70 -5.08
CA LYS A 150 15.34 -6.66 -6.17
C LYS A 150 15.29 -5.97 -7.53
N ASP A 151 14.41 -5.00 -7.71
CA ASP A 151 14.30 -4.23 -8.96
C ASP A 151 15.61 -3.50 -9.30
N PHE A 152 16.28 -2.91 -8.31
CA PHE A 152 17.59 -2.31 -8.50
C PHE A 152 18.65 -3.34 -8.91
N HIS A 153 18.70 -4.50 -8.24
CA HIS A 153 19.64 -5.56 -8.56
C HIS A 153 19.43 -6.11 -9.98
N ASP A 154 18.19 -6.42 -10.36
CA ASP A 154 17.84 -7.00 -11.65
C ASP A 154 18.09 -6.03 -12.82
N ASN A 155 18.00 -4.73 -12.57
CA ASN A 155 18.27 -3.68 -13.57
C ASN A 155 19.70 -3.12 -13.53
N PHE A 156 20.49 -3.44 -12.50
CA PHE A 156 21.89 -3.00 -12.37
C PHE A 156 22.78 -3.36 -13.58
N PRO A 157 22.75 -4.58 -14.15
CA PRO A 157 23.58 -4.91 -15.32
C PRO A 157 23.14 -4.21 -16.62
N LYS A 158 21.98 -3.55 -16.67
CA LYS A 158 21.54 -2.75 -17.83
C LYS A 158 22.04 -1.30 -17.77
N MET A 159 22.30 -0.77 -16.58
CA MET A 159 22.82 0.59 -16.37
C MET A 159 24.32 0.73 -16.70
N SER A 160 25.10 -0.35 -16.57
CA SER A 160 26.54 -0.34 -16.91
C SER A 160 26.83 -0.46 -18.41
N ALA A 161 25.83 -0.81 -19.23
CA ALA A 161 25.96 -0.94 -20.68
C ALA A 161 25.59 0.34 -21.46
N GLN A 162 24.90 1.30 -20.85
CA GLN A 162 24.64 2.63 -21.41
C GLN A 162 25.63 3.66 -20.86
N GLY A 163 26.91 3.48 -21.22
CA GLY A 163 27.92 4.53 -21.07
C GLY A 163 27.66 5.64 -22.07
N GLY A 164 26.99 6.71 -21.64
CA GLY A 164 26.72 7.88 -22.47
C GLY A 164 26.08 9.03 -21.70
N SER A 165 26.88 9.67 -20.82
CA SER A 165 26.66 11.04 -20.32
C SER A 165 25.21 11.42 -19.99
N GLU A 166 24.66 10.90 -18.90
CA GLU A 166 23.64 11.65 -18.16
C GLU A 166 24.00 11.69 -16.68
N SER A 167 23.76 12.87 -16.12
CA SER A 167 24.21 13.38 -14.83
C SER A 167 24.18 12.35 -13.71
N ARG A 168 25.23 12.40 -12.88
CA ARG A 168 25.29 11.78 -11.55
C ARG A 168 24.21 12.37 -10.66
N ASP A 169 23.00 11.85 -10.80
CA ASP A 169 22.00 11.90 -9.75
C ASP A 169 21.87 10.46 -9.23
N TRP A 170 21.41 10.26 -7.99
CA TRP A 170 21.06 8.95 -7.40
C TRP A 170 22.17 8.14 -6.71
N VAL A 171 22.86 8.74 -5.74
CA VAL A 171 23.17 8.03 -4.48
C VAL A 171 22.40 8.70 -3.37
#